data_AF-A0A9X8EB74-F1
#
_entry.id   AF-A0A9X8EB74-F1
#
_cell.length_a   1.000
_cell.length_b   1.000
_cell.length_c   1.000
_cell.angle_alpha   90.00
_cell.angle_beta   90.00
_cell.angle_gamma   90.00
#
_symmetry.space_group_name_H-M   'P 1'
#
loop_
_entity.id
_entity.type
_entity.pdbx_description
1 polymer ?
#
loop_
_entity_poly.entity_id
_entity_poly.type
_entity_poly.pdbx_seq_one_letter_code
_entity_poly.pdbx_strand_id
1 'polypeptide(L)'
;MTTTTFLSAYALGLAVIANYAQAHGRLIAPPHRGYIGKLVQFAGIVPPDNDDHGLNAGGIAATSGGKFGVCGDSYSGTRQHETGGTYGTFPANGAKAIGACYAPGSTVDLQVQLMANHKGYFEFGLCKLDTKD
;
A
#
# COMPACT_ATOMS: atom_id res chain seq x y z
N MET A 1 -2.89 -33.85 37.60
CA MET A 1 -3.46 -32.49 37.45
C MET A 1 -2.51 -31.50 36.76
N THR A 2 -1.29 -31.89 36.39
CA THR A 2 -0.26 -30.99 35.84
C THR A 2 -0.18 -30.99 34.30
N THR A 3 -0.63 -32.05 33.62
CA THR A 3 -0.49 -32.19 32.15
C THR A 3 -1.51 -31.37 31.37
N THR A 4 -2.74 -31.22 31.88
CA THR A 4 -3.83 -30.47 31.23
C THR A 4 -3.58 -28.95 31.21
N THR A 5 -2.85 -28.41 32.19
CA THR A 5 -2.49 -26.99 32.27
C THR A 5 -1.38 -26.58 31.29
N PHE A 6 -0.50 -27.49 30.88
CA PHE A 6 0.55 -27.19 29.90
C PHE A 6 0.01 -27.16 28.46
N LEU A 7 -0.96 -28.03 28.14
CA LEU A 7 -1.61 -28.07 26.82
C LEU A 7 -2.45 -26.82 26.54
N SER A 8 -3.16 -26.30 27.54
CA SER A 8 -3.99 -25.09 27.41
C SER A 8 -3.16 -23.81 27.27
N ALA A 9 -2.01 -23.70 27.95
CA ALA A 9 -1.10 -22.57 27.79
C ALA A 9 -0.45 -22.55 26.38
N TYR A 10 -0.12 -23.71 25.82
CA TYR A 10 0.40 -23.83 24.45
C TYR A 10 -0.66 -23.47 23.40
N ALA A 11 -1.91 -23.92 23.59
CA ALA A 11 -3.02 -23.60 22.69
C ALA A 11 -3.38 -22.10 22.68
N LEU A 12 -3.32 -21.41 23.84
CA LEU A 12 -3.48 -19.95 23.89
C LEU A 12 -2.32 -19.21 23.21
N GLY A 13 -1.08 -19.68 23.37
CA GLY A 13 0.09 -19.07 22.72
C GLY A 13 0.03 -19.13 21.19
N LEU A 14 -0.43 -20.26 20.62
CA LEU A 14 -0.63 -20.43 19.18
C LEU A 14 -1.81 -19.65 18.61
N ALA A 15 -2.84 -19.33 19.40
CA ALA A 15 -3.96 -18.51 18.95
C ALA A 15 -3.59 -17.02 18.83
N VAL A 16 -2.61 -16.53 19.61
CA VAL A 16 -2.19 -15.12 19.58
C VAL A 16 -1.38 -14.77 18.32
N ILE A 17 -0.69 -15.75 17.71
CA ILE A 17 0.04 -15.57 16.44
C ILE A 17 -0.86 -15.63 15.19
N ALA A 18 -2.15 -15.97 15.33
CA ALA A 18 -3.08 -16.11 14.20
C ALA A 18 -3.71 -14.78 13.71
N ASN A 19 -3.33 -13.62 14.27
CA ASN A 19 -3.94 -12.33 13.92
C ASN A 19 -3.07 -11.45 12.98
N TYR A 20 -2.09 -12.02 12.29
CA TYR A 20 -1.37 -11.30 11.22
C TYR A 20 -2.13 -11.41 9.90
N ALA A 21 -3.18 -10.60 9.78
CA ALA A 21 -3.77 -10.29 8.48
C ALA A 21 -2.84 -9.30 7.76
N GLN A 22 -1.85 -9.81 7.04
CA GLN A 22 -1.09 -8.99 6.10
C GLN A 22 -2.03 -8.72 4.92
N ALA A 23 -2.67 -7.55 4.92
CA ALA A 23 -3.52 -7.10 3.83
C ALA A 23 -2.66 -6.92 2.59
N HIS A 24 -3.03 -7.61 1.51
CA HIS A 24 -2.32 -7.54 0.25
C HIS A 24 -3.27 -7.17 -0.88
N GLY A 25 -3.02 -6.02 -1.48
CA GLY A 25 -3.76 -5.53 -2.62
C GLY A 25 -3.13 -4.26 -3.16
N ARG A 26 -3.47 -3.91 -4.39
CA ARG A 26 -2.92 -2.75 -5.09
C ARG A 26 -3.90 -2.18 -6.10
N LEU A 27 -3.82 -0.88 -6.33
CA LEU A 27 -4.55 -0.21 -7.41
C LEU A 27 -3.77 -0.34 -8.71
N ILE A 28 -4.28 -1.12 -9.66
CA ILE A 28 -3.59 -1.40 -10.93
C ILE A 28 -4.02 -0.46 -12.06
N ALA A 29 -5.22 0.13 -11.99
CA ALA A 29 -5.69 1.14 -12.93
C ALA A 29 -6.42 2.28 -12.19
N PRO A 30 -5.94 3.54 -12.29
CA PRO A 30 -4.59 3.90 -12.74
C PRO A 30 -3.52 3.26 -11.82
N PRO A 31 -2.33 2.91 -12.33
CA PRO A 31 -1.34 2.22 -11.53
C PRO A 31 -0.84 3.10 -10.38
N HIS A 32 -0.92 2.61 -9.14
CA HIS A 32 -0.32 3.31 -8.00
C HIS A 32 1.22 3.28 -8.08
N ARG A 33 1.86 4.12 -7.25
CA ARG A 33 3.31 4.38 -7.28
C ARG A 33 4.18 3.14 -7.07
N GLY A 34 3.74 2.16 -6.27
CA GLY A 34 4.49 0.90 -6.07
C GLY A 34 4.40 -0.03 -7.28
N TYR A 35 3.23 -0.09 -7.93
CA TYR A 35 3.01 -0.98 -9.07
C TYR A 35 3.54 -0.42 -10.40
N ILE A 36 3.50 0.90 -10.59
CA ILE A 36 3.77 1.53 -11.89
C ILE A 36 5.12 1.13 -12.50
N GLY A 37 6.15 0.94 -11.68
CA GLY A 37 7.48 0.50 -12.13
C GLY A 37 7.56 -0.94 -12.67
N LYS A 38 6.53 -1.77 -12.44
CA LYS A 38 6.42 -3.13 -13.02
C LYS A 38 5.90 -3.13 -14.46
N LEU A 39 5.37 -2.00 -14.92
CA LEU A 39 4.81 -1.88 -16.26
C LEU A 39 5.91 -1.52 -17.26
N VAL A 40 5.92 -2.20 -18.40
CA VAL A 40 6.96 -2.04 -19.43
C VAL A 40 7.13 -0.58 -19.88
N GLN A 41 6.04 0.19 -19.95
CA GLN A 41 6.08 1.60 -20.34
C GLN A 41 6.83 2.52 -19.35
N PHE A 42 7.04 2.09 -18.11
CA PHE A 42 7.74 2.87 -17.07
C PHE A 42 9.13 2.29 -16.74
N ALA A 43 9.60 1.29 -17.49
CA ALA A 43 10.92 0.72 -17.32
C ALA A 43 12.01 1.79 -17.47
N GLY A 44 12.91 1.87 -16.49
CA GLY A 44 13.97 2.89 -16.42
C GLY A 44 13.50 4.28 -15.99
N ILE A 45 12.21 4.46 -15.66
CA ILE A 45 11.64 5.72 -15.17
C ILE A 45 11.30 5.59 -13.68
N VAL A 46 10.51 4.58 -13.32
CA VAL A 46 10.17 4.27 -11.93
C VAL A 46 10.75 2.90 -11.58
N PRO A 47 11.50 2.75 -10.48
CA PRO A 47 12.02 1.44 -10.09
C PRO A 47 10.85 0.49 -9.73
N PRO A 48 10.96 -0.81 -10.03
CA PRO A 48 9.95 -1.78 -9.63
C PRO A 48 9.98 -2.02 -8.12
N ASP A 49 8.81 -2.00 -7.48
CA ASP A 49 8.65 -2.41 -6.08
C ASP A 49 8.17 -3.86 -6.00
N ASN A 50 8.98 -4.76 -5.46
CA ASN A 50 8.60 -6.16 -5.34
C ASN A 50 7.49 -6.40 -4.30
N ASP A 51 7.27 -5.46 -3.37
CA ASP A 51 6.23 -5.55 -2.33
C ASP A 51 5.10 -4.52 -2.52
N ASP A 52 4.83 -4.14 -3.77
CA ASP A 52 3.83 -3.12 -4.12
C ASP A 52 2.41 -3.43 -3.65
N HIS A 53 2.09 -4.69 -3.40
CA HIS A 53 0.81 -5.11 -2.84
C HIS A 53 0.77 -5.08 -1.31
N GLY A 54 1.89 -4.87 -0.62
CA GLY A 54 2.04 -4.97 0.84
C GLY A 54 1.92 -3.65 1.61
N LEU A 55 1.42 -2.58 0.99
CA LEU A 55 1.38 -1.23 1.55
C LEU A 55 0.29 -1.04 2.63
N ASN A 56 0.48 -1.70 3.77
CA ASN A 56 -0.46 -1.76 4.89
C ASN A 56 -0.09 -0.80 6.05
N ALA A 57 0.54 0.33 5.74
CA ALA A 57 0.99 1.35 6.69
C ALA A 57 1.92 0.82 7.81
N GLY A 58 2.71 -0.21 7.51
CA GLY A 58 3.64 -0.83 8.45
C GLY A 58 3.01 -1.89 9.37
N GLY A 59 1.76 -2.28 9.10
CA GLY A 59 1.05 -3.34 9.79
C GLY A 59 0.26 -2.90 11.03
N ILE A 60 -0.56 -3.83 11.55
CA ILE A 60 -1.56 -3.59 12.59
C ILE A 60 -0.99 -2.92 13.86
N ALA A 61 0.25 -3.27 14.24
CA ALA A 61 0.91 -2.70 15.41
C ALA A 61 1.29 -1.23 15.19
N ALA A 62 1.80 -0.89 13.99
CA ALA A 62 2.17 0.47 13.62
C ALA A 62 0.94 1.39 13.49
N THR A 63 -0.20 0.85 13.07
CA THR A 63 -1.45 1.60 12.89
C THR A 63 -2.32 1.69 14.15
N SER A 64 -1.90 1.08 15.26
CA SER A 64 -2.69 1.02 16.51
C SER A 64 -3.06 2.40 17.08
N GLY A 65 -2.24 3.43 16.82
CA GLY A 65 -2.49 4.81 17.19
C GLY A 65 -3.28 5.64 16.16
N GLY A 66 -3.85 5.00 15.12
CA GLY A 66 -4.63 5.68 14.07
C GLY A 66 -3.81 6.52 13.09
N LYS A 67 -2.48 6.36 13.08
CA LYS A 67 -1.58 7.07 12.18
C LYS A 67 -1.14 6.17 11.02
N PHE A 68 -1.10 6.73 9.82
CA PHE A 68 -0.74 6.02 8.60
C PHE A 68 -0.05 6.98 7.62
N GLY A 69 0.79 6.45 6.74
CA GLY A 69 1.27 7.21 5.60
C GLY A 69 0.22 7.29 4.49
N VAL A 70 0.11 8.45 3.86
CA VAL A 70 -0.97 8.72 2.90
C VAL A 70 -0.86 7.87 1.63
N CYS A 71 0.35 7.36 1.35
CA CYS A 71 0.62 6.45 0.23
C CYS A 71 0.84 4.99 0.67
N GLY A 72 0.44 4.61 1.89
CA GLY A 72 0.49 3.23 2.37
C GLY A 72 1.78 2.82 3.09
N ASP A 73 2.78 3.69 3.15
CA ASP A 73 3.98 3.51 3.96
C ASP A 73 3.71 3.65 5.48
N SER A 74 4.61 3.11 6.31
CA SER A 74 4.55 3.26 7.77
C SER A 74 4.62 4.72 8.22
N TYR A 75 3.78 5.12 9.18
CA TYR A 75 3.78 6.51 9.64
C TYR A 75 5.14 6.95 10.22
N SER A 76 5.81 6.09 10.98
CA SER A 76 7.11 6.40 11.61
C SER A 76 8.31 5.99 10.76
N GLY A 77 8.09 5.34 9.62
CA GLY A 77 9.15 4.86 8.73
C GLY A 77 9.43 5.80 7.56
N THR A 78 10.38 5.40 6.72
CA THR A 78 10.66 6.04 5.44
C THR A 78 9.44 5.96 4.52
N ARG A 79 9.05 7.09 3.92
CA ARG A 79 7.89 7.20 3.02
C ARG A 79 8.32 7.08 1.55
N GLN A 80 8.54 5.85 1.12
CA GLN A 80 9.08 5.58 -0.23
C GLN A 80 8.08 5.90 -1.35
N HIS A 81 6.78 5.85 -1.06
CA HIS A 81 5.70 6.06 -2.02
C HIS A 81 5.15 7.49 -2.01
N GLU A 82 5.58 8.34 -1.07
CA GLU A 82 5.23 9.76 -1.08
C GLU A 82 6.04 10.53 -2.14
N THR A 83 5.59 11.76 -2.46
CA THR A 83 6.24 12.59 -3.48
C THR A 83 7.72 12.81 -3.11
N GLY A 84 8.63 12.55 -4.05
CA GLY A 84 10.08 12.61 -3.81
C GLY A 84 10.70 11.34 -3.21
N GLY A 85 9.88 10.37 -2.80
CA GLY A 85 10.34 9.04 -2.39
C GLY A 85 10.83 8.20 -3.57
N THR A 86 11.40 7.02 -3.25
CA THR A 86 11.94 6.05 -4.23
C THR A 86 10.97 5.73 -5.37
N TYR A 87 9.67 5.63 -5.07
CA TYR A 87 8.62 5.31 -6.04
C TYR A 87 7.77 6.53 -6.42
N GLY A 88 7.80 7.60 -5.62
CA GLY A 88 7.11 8.86 -5.89
C GLY A 88 7.91 9.82 -6.78
N THR A 89 8.31 9.36 -7.97
CA THR A 89 9.34 10.03 -8.79
C THR A 89 8.86 11.23 -9.62
N PHE A 90 7.62 11.69 -9.44
CA PHE A 90 7.08 12.84 -10.18
C PHE A 90 7.97 14.11 -10.13
N PRO A 91 8.63 14.48 -9.01
CA PRO A 91 9.52 15.64 -8.99
C PRO A 91 10.67 15.53 -10.00
N ALA A 92 11.25 14.33 -10.16
CA ALA A 92 12.39 14.08 -11.03
C ALA A 92 11.99 13.77 -12.48
N ASN A 93 10.89 13.03 -12.68
CA ASN A 93 10.48 12.50 -13.99
C ASN A 93 9.32 13.27 -14.64
N GLY A 94 8.61 14.11 -13.89
CA GLY A 94 7.47 14.89 -14.37
C GLY A 94 6.39 14.04 -15.04
N ALA A 95 5.95 14.46 -16.22
CA ALA A 95 4.90 13.79 -16.98
C ALA A 95 5.21 12.31 -17.30
N LYS A 96 6.49 11.92 -17.32
CA LYS A 96 6.90 10.53 -17.57
C LYS A 96 6.52 9.57 -16.43
N ALA A 97 6.20 10.08 -15.24
CA ALA A 97 5.73 9.30 -14.10
C ALA A 97 4.20 9.34 -13.93
N ILE A 98 3.44 9.89 -14.90
CA ILE A 98 1.98 9.94 -14.86
C ILE A 98 1.40 8.61 -15.33
N GLY A 99 0.65 7.93 -14.45
CA GLY A 99 0.03 6.63 -14.74
C GLY A 99 -1.21 6.69 -15.64
N ALA A 100 -1.92 7.82 -15.66
CA ALA A 100 -3.08 8.05 -16.51
C ALA A 100 -3.45 9.54 -16.59
N CYS A 101 -4.13 9.93 -17.67
CA CYS A 101 -4.65 11.27 -17.87
C CYS A 101 -6.17 11.21 -18.06
N TYR A 102 -6.90 12.12 -17.41
CA TYR A 102 -8.36 12.17 -17.43
C TYR A 102 -8.86 13.58 -17.70
N ALA A 103 -10.03 13.69 -18.32
CA ALA A 103 -10.69 14.98 -18.51
C ALA A 103 -11.39 15.42 -17.22
N PRO A 104 -11.47 16.73 -16.91
CA PRO A 104 -12.22 17.20 -15.76
C PRO A 104 -13.69 16.74 -15.80
N GLY A 105 -14.17 16.19 -14.68
CA GLY A 105 -15.55 15.69 -14.56
C GLY A 105 -15.83 14.32 -15.19
N SER A 106 -14.84 13.66 -15.80
CA SER A 106 -15.05 12.32 -16.34
C SER A 106 -15.25 11.28 -15.25
N THR A 107 -16.16 10.33 -15.48
CA THR A 107 -16.17 9.06 -14.74
C THR A 107 -14.91 8.27 -15.07
N VAL A 108 -14.27 7.69 -14.05
CA VAL A 108 -13.05 6.91 -14.19
C VAL A 108 -13.27 5.49 -13.66
N ASP A 109 -12.81 4.51 -14.42
CA ASP A 109 -12.80 3.12 -13.97
C ASP A 109 -11.56 2.88 -13.10
N LEU A 110 -11.80 2.36 -11.89
CA LEU A 110 -10.74 2.00 -10.95
C LEU A 110 -10.67 0.48 -10.83
N GLN A 111 -9.46 -0.07 -10.95
CA GLN A 111 -9.24 -1.50 -10.82
C GLN A 111 -8.30 -1.79 -9.64
N VAL A 112 -8.84 -2.47 -8.64
CA VAL A 112 -8.09 -2.97 -7.48
C VAL A 112 -7.84 -4.46 -7.66
N GLN A 113 -6.59 -4.88 -7.54
CA GLN A 113 -6.22 -6.29 -7.46
C GLN A 113 -6.01 -6.68 -6.00
N LEU A 114 -6.78 -7.66 -5.53
CA LEU A 114 -6.63 -8.24 -4.21
C LEU A 114 -5.82 -9.54 -4.29
N MET A 115 -4.76 -9.64 -3.51
CA MET A 115 -3.98 -10.87 -3.34
C MET A 115 -4.46 -11.64 -2.09
N ALA A 116 -4.97 -10.92 -1.10
CA ALA A 116 -5.66 -11.49 0.07
C ALA A 116 -6.91 -10.66 0.37
N ASN A 117 -8.09 -11.30 0.39
CA ASN A 117 -9.36 -10.62 0.63
C ASN A 117 -9.68 -10.59 2.14
N HIS A 118 -9.64 -9.40 2.73
CA HIS A 118 -9.93 -9.16 4.15
C HIS A 118 -11.30 -8.49 4.39
N LYS A 119 -12.18 -8.48 3.39
CA LYS A 119 -13.48 -7.78 3.41
C LYS A 119 -13.30 -6.26 3.56
N GLY A 120 -14.36 -5.55 3.95
CA GLY A 120 -14.35 -4.10 4.13
C GLY A 120 -14.84 -3.34 2.89
N TYR A 121 -14.35 -2.11 2.73
CA TYR A 121 -14.71 -1.21 1.64
C TYR A 121 -13.48 -0.43 1.18
N PHE A 122 -13.59 0.19 -0.01
CA PHE A 122 -12.56 1.07 -0.56
C PHE A 122 -13.03 2.51 -0.54
N GLU A 123 -12.11 3.42 -0.24
CA GLU A 123 -12.30 4.86 -0.39
C GLU A 123 -11.23 5.40 -1.33
N PHE A 124 -11.59 6.43 -2.09
CA PHE A 124 -10.69 7.08 -3.02
C PHE A 124 -10.72 8.58 -2.77
N GLY A 125 -9.55 9.18 -2.57
CA GLY A 125 -9.37 10.61 -2.40
C GLY A 125 -8.50 11.17 -3.52
N LEU A 126 -8.80 12.40 -3.95
CA LEU A 126 -8.02 13.12 -4.94
C LEU A 126 -7.38 14.35 -4.29
N CYS A 127 -6.05 14.41 -4.31
CA CYS A 127 -5.29 15.59 -3.90
C CYS A 127 -4.88 16.39 -5.14
N LYS A 128 -5.16 17.69 -5.15
CA LYS A 128 -4.63 18.60 -6.15
C LYS A 128 -3.20 18.98 -5.76
N LEU A 129 -2.22 18.49 -6.52
CA LEU A 129 -0.82 18.86 -6.32
C LEU A 129 -0.58 20.23 -6.97
N ASP A 130 -0.32 21.26 -6.16
CA ASP A 130 -0.08 22.63 -6.66
C ASP A 130 1.39 22.86 -7.08
N THR A 131 2.31 22.09 -6.52
CA THR A 131 3.75 22.12 -6.79
C THR A 131 4.27 20.75 -7.20
N LYS A 132 5.51 20.67 -7.69
CA LYS A 132 6.16 19.38 -7.96
C LYS A 132 6.59 18.66 -6.68
N ASP A 133 6.68 19.40 -5.58
CA ASP A 133 7.04 18.93 -4.24
C ASP A 133 5.78 18.53 -3.46
#